data_AF-W1NWR8-F1
#
_entry.id   AF-W1NWR8-F1
#
_cell.length_a   1.000
_cell.length_b   1.000
_cell.length_c   1.000
_cell.angle_alpha   90.00
_cell.angle_beta   90.00
_cell.angle_gamma   90.00
#
_symmetry.space_group_name_H-M   'P 1'
#
loop_
_entity.id
_entity.type
_entity.pdbx_description
1 polymer ?
#
loop_
_entity_poly.entity_id
_entity_poly.type
_entity_poly.pdbx_seq_one_letter_code
_entity_poly.pdbx_strand_id
1 'polypeptide(L)' 'MSSACCGGGVLGGMVQCGKDGYQICQNPDEYLFWDFFHPTEHANNLLSKAFWSGKSSRIRPLNLKALTNTIVS' A
#
# COMPACT_ATOMS: atom_id res chain seq x y z
N MET A 1 12.00 7.28 0.22
CA MET A 1 10.58 7.28 -0.18
C MET A 1 9.96 8.59 0.27
N SER A 2 10.03 9.61 -0.56
CA SER A 2 9.61 10.99 -0.21
C SER A 2 8.68 11.59 -1.27
N SER A 3 8.02 10.76 -2.09
CA SER A 3 6.99 11.23 -3.01
C SER A 3 5.99 10.11 -3.29
N ALA A 4 4.74 10.46 -3.57
CA ALA A 4 3.79 9.56 -4.21
C ALA A 4 4.19 9.32 -5.69
N CYS A 5 3.77 8.19 -6.26
CA CYS A 5 4.04 7.88 -7.67
C CYS A 5 3.27 8.80 -8.61
N CYS A 6 2.02 9.11 -8.27
CA CYS A 6 1.11 9.91 -9.07
C CYS A 6 0.64 11.11 -8.25
N GLY A 7 0.75 12.30 -8.86
CA GLY A 7 0.38 13.57 -8.23
C GLY A 7 1.36 14.68 -8.60
N GLY A 8 1.46 15.72 -7.78
CA GLY A 8 2.35 16.85 -8.03
C GLY A 8 2.58 17.75 -6.83
N GLY A 9 3.54 18.66 -6.94
CA GLY A 9 3.99 19.51 -5.84
C GLY A 9 4.72 18.75 -4.75
N VAL A 10 4.70 19.28 -3.52
CA VAL A 10 5.50 18.75 -2.39
C VAL A 10 5.10 17.30 -2.10
N LEU A 11 6.10 16.39 -2.18
CA LEU A 11 5.95 14.94 -2.01
C LEU A 11 4.88 14.29 -2.94
N GLY A 12 4.53 14.95 -4.05
CA GLY A 12 3.44 14.50 -4.93
C GLY A 12 2.04 14.65 -4.33
N GLY A 13 1.89 15.44 -3.25
CA GLY A 13 0.65 15.51 -2.47
C GLY A 13 -0.24 16.74 -2.69
N MET A 14 0.21 17.73 -3.47
CA MET A 14 -0.55 18.97 -3.69
C MET A 14 -1.49 18.90 -4.89
N VAL A 15 -1.08 18.18 -5.94
CA VAL A 15 -1.89 17.98 -7.15
C VAL A 15 -2.41 16.55 -7.16
N GLN A 16 -3.73 16.41 -7.24
CA GLN A 16 -4.38 15.11 -7.32
C GLN A 16 -4.15 14.46 -8.69
N CYS A 17 -3.96 13.14 -8.72
CA CYS A 17 -3.99 12.36 -9.95
C CYS A 17 -5.24 12.65 -10.79
N GLY A 18 -5.06 12.83 -12.10
CA GLY A 18 -6.16 13.14 -13.02
C GLY A 18 -6.60 14.61 -13.00
N LYS A 19 -5.92 15.50 -12.26
CA LYS A 19 -6.03 16.96 -12.38
C LYS A 19 -4.84 17.51 -13.15
N ASP A 20 -5.02 18.61 -13.87
CA ASP A 20 -3.95 19.24 -14.63
C ASP A 20 -2.70 19.51 -13.77
N GLY A 21 -1.53 19.20 -14.34
CA GLY A 21 -0.24 19.34 -13.65
C GLY A 21 0.19 18.13 -12.82
N TYR A 22 -0.60 17.05 -12.80
CA TYR A 22 -0.14 15.79 -12.23
C TYR A 22 0.95 15.14 -13.09
N GLN A 23 1.82 14.39 -12.42
CA GLN A 23 2.83 13.54 -13.03
C GLN A 23 2.63 12.11 -12.55
N ILE A 24 3.17 11.15 -13.30
CA ILE A 24 3.21 9.73 -12.91
C ILE A 24 4.67 9.28 -12.94
N CYS A 25 5.07 8.52 -11.92
CA CYS A 25 6.38 7.91 -11.83
C CYS A 25 6.58 6.84 -12.90
N GLN A 26 7.84 6.52 -13.22
CA GLN A 26 8.16 5.51 -14.24
C GLN A 26 7.86 4.08 -13.78
N ASN A 27 8.05 3.80 -12.49
CA ASN A 27 7.88 2.46 -11.93
C ASN A 27 7.12 2.51 -10.59
N PRO A 28 5.82 2.18 -10.57
CA PRO A 28 5.01 2.19 -9.35
C PRO A 28 5.48 1.20 -8.26
N ASP A 29 6.22 0.15 -8.61
CA ASP A 29 6.68 -0.86 -7.66
C ASP A 29 7.76 -0.33 -6.68
N GLU A 30 8.43 0.77 -7.04
CA GLU A 30 9.43 1.44 -6.22
C GLU A 30 8.83 2.44 -5.22
N TYR A 31 7.50 2.60 -5.23
CA TYR A 31 6.78 3.59 -4.43
C TYR A 31 5.84 2.91 -3.44
N LEU A 32 5.82 3.40 -2.20
CA LEU A 32 4.85 2.95 -1.20
C LEU A 32 3.45 3.48 -1.50
N PHE A 33 3.35 4.72 -1.97
CA PHE A 33 2.12 5.44 -2.21
C PHE A 33 1.89 5.68 -3.70
N TRP A 34 0.68 5.34 -4.18
CA TRP A 34 0.23 5.67 -5.53
C TRP A 34 -0.07 7.16 -5.61
N ASP A 35 -0.91 7.69 -4.72
CA ASP A 35 -1.20 9.11 -4.57
C ASP A 35 -1.03 9.53 -3.11
N PHE A 36 -1.43 10.74 -2.73
CA PHE A 36 -1.27 11.22 -1.35
C PHE A 36 -2.00 10.38 -0.28
N PHE A 37 -2.98 9.57 -0.66
CA PHE A 37 -3.84 8.84 0.26
C PHE A 37 -3.72 7.31 0.13
N HIS A 38 -3.47 6.80 -1.08
CA HIS A 38 -3.59 5.38 -1.39
C HIS A 38 -2.22 4.71 -1.60
N PRO A 39 -1.99 3.49 -1.05
CA PRO A 39 -0.82 2.69 -1.37
C PRO A 39 -0.80 2.25 -2.84
N THR A 40 0.39 1.94 -3.36
CA THR A 40 0.52 1.27 -4.67
C THR A 40 -0.04 -0.15 -4.63
N GLU A 41 -0.33 -0.72 -5.80
CA GLU A 41 -0.69 -2.13 -5.91
C GLU A 41 0.41 -3.04 -5.32
N HIS A 42 1.67 -2.72 -5.59
CA HIS A 42 2.82 -3.42 -5.03
C HIS A 42 2.80 -3.42 -3.49
N ALA A 43 2.60 -2.24 -2.89
CA ALA A 43 2.48 -2.12 -1.44
C ALA A 43 1.30 -2.93 -0.89
N ASN A 44 0.13 -2.86 -1.54
CA ASN A 44 -1.04 -3.67 -1.16
C ASN A 44 -0.79 -5.17 -1.27
N ASN A 45 -0.02 -5.62 -2.28
CA ASN A 45 0.35 -7.03 -2.43
C ASN A 45 1.26 -7.52 -1.29
N LEU A 46 2.22 -6.70 -0.86
CA LEU A 46 3.08 -7.02 0.28
C LEU A 46 2.28 -7.05 1.59
N LEU A 47 1.40 -6.06 1.80
CA LEU A 47 0.54 -5.99 2.98
C LEU A 47 -0.44 -7.16 3.05
N SER A 48 -1.05 -7.56 1.93
CA SER A 48 -1.98 -8.69 1.91
C SER A 48 -1.27 -10.01 2.25
N LYS A 49 -0.06 -10.26 1.72
CA LYS A 49 0.77 -11.40 2.11
C LYS A 49 1.11 -11.38 3.59
N ALA A 50 1.48 -10.21 4.12
CA ALA A 50 1.77 -10.05 5.54
C ALA A 50 0.52 -10.35 6.39
N PHE A 51 -0.65 -9.80 6.06
CA PHE A 51 -1.88 -10.06 6.80
C PHE A 51 -2.35 -11.50 6.71
N TRP A 52 -2.18 -12.15 5.56
CA TRP A 52 -2.60 -13.52 5.34
C TRP A 52 -1.80 -14.53 6.18
N SER A 53 -0.47 -14.49 6.09
CA SER A 53 0.40 -15.52 6.68
C SER A 53 1.59 -14.98 7.47
N GLY A 54 1.63 -13.68 7.75
CA GLY A 54 2.69 -13.06 8.52
C GLY A 54 2.79 -13.59 9.95
N LYS A 55 3.98 -13.41 10.56
CA LYS A 55 4.26 -13.85 11.92
C LYS A 55 3.33 -13.15 12.91
N SER A 56 2.84 -13.90 13.90
CA SER A 56 1.99 -13.39 14.97
C SER A 56 2.68 -12.36 15.86
N SER A 57 4.01 -12.20 15.79
CA SER A 57 4.69 -11.09 16.47
C SER A 57 4.43 -9.72 15.82
N ARG A 58 4.03 -9.69 14.54
CA ARG A 58 3.74 -8.47 13.77
C ARG A 58 2.27 -8.32 13.45
N ILE A 59 1.59 -9.41 13.08
CA ILE A 59 0.17 -9.43 12.77
C ILE A 59 -0.56 -10.07 13.95
N ARG A 60 -1.14 -9.25 14.81
CA ARG A 60 -1.65 -9.66 16.12
C ARG A 60 -3.17 -9.57 16.22
N PRO A 61 -3.79 -10.44 17.04
CA PRO A 61 -3.19 -11.56 17.78
C PRO A 61 -2.89 -12.80 16.89
N LEU A 62 -3.55 -12.90 15.75
CA LEU A 62 -3.45 -14.00 14.77
C LEU A 62 -3.43 -13.38 13.37
N ASN A 63 -2.77 -14.04 12.42
CA ASN A 63 -2.94 -13.70 11.00
C ASN A 63 -4.26 -14.25 10.45
N LEU A 64 -4.68 -13.78 9.28
CA LEU A 64 -5.98 -14.14 8.71
C LEU A 64 -6.09 -15.65 8.44
N LYS A 65 -5.02 -16.30 7.98
CA LYS A 65 -5.02 -17.75 7.75
C LYS A 65 -5.25 -18.55 9.04
N ALA A 66 -4.66 -18.12 10.16
CA ALA A 66 -4.90 -18.74 11.46
C ALA A 66 -6.32 -18.47 11.95
N LEU A 67 -6.81 -17.24 11.79
CA LEU A 67 -8.17 -16.85 12.16
C LEU A 67 -9.23 -17.67 11.41
N THR A 68 -9.07 -17.88 10.10
CA THR A 68 -10.03 -18.69 9.33
C THR A 68 -10.09 -20.10 9.87
N ASN A 69 -8.95 -20.72 10.21
CA ASN A 69 -8.93 -22.08 10.75
C ASN A 69 -9.66 -22.19 12.09
N THR A 70 -9.59 -21.16 12.95
CA THR A 70 -10.30 -21.15 14.23
C THR A 70 -11.82 -21.06 14.09
N ILE A 71 -12.33 -20.37 13.06
CA ILE A 71 -13.77 -20.14 12.88
C ILE A 71 -14.49 -21.35 12.26
N VAL A 72 -13.77 -22.20 11.51
CA VAL A 72 -14.32 -23.46 10.93
C VAL A 72 -13.99 -24.71 11.74
N SER A 73 -13.52 -24.55 12.99
CA SER A 73 -13.32 -25.65 13.95
C SER A 73 -14.55 -25.89 14.81
#